data_AF-A0A031FNJ1-F1
#
_entry.id   AF-A0A031FNJ1-F1
#
_cell.length_a   1.000
_cell.length_b   1.000
_cell.length_c   1.000
_cell.angle_alpha   90.00
_cell.angle_beta   90.00
_cell.angle_gamma   90.00
#
_symmetry.space_group_name_H-M   'P 1'
#
loop_
_entity.id
_entity.type
_entity.pdbx_description
1 polymer ?
#
loop_
_entity_poly.entity_id
_entity_poly.type
_entity_poly.pdbx_seq_one_letter_code
_entity_poly.pdbx_strand_id
1 'polypeptide(L)'
;MSSPSDEIWNRALDFDVPAPLAGDLAVRRALTFHGMVNNGGLWYAIEVHAADEEFPLDAIAEAYRTLGLEATAEAVDRAAAEYEQTTGIGDDDAWAEAEERINEDYRIDDADISAAIERTLAQEPELFAPTD
;
A
#
# COMPACT_ATOMS: atom_id res chain seq x y z
N MET A 1 -9.23 12.90 22.22
CA MET A 1 -10.10 11.89 21.61
C MET A 1 -9.45 11.55 20.29
N SER A 2 -9.29 10.27 19.99
CA SER A 2 -8.80 9.79 18.68
C SER A 2 -9.79 10.26 17.61
N SER A 3 -9.34 10.58 16.39
CA SER A 3 -10.28 10.74 15.28
C SER A 3 -10.77 9.34 14.84
N PRO A 4 -11.92 9.24 14.15
CA PRO A 4 -12.34 8.00 13.50
C PRO A 4 -11.28 7.43 12.54
N SER A 5 -10.54 8.29 11.82
CA SER A 5 -9.43 7.88 10.96
C SER A 5 -8.27 7.27 11.75
N ASP A 6 -7.91 7.85 12.89
CA ASP A 6 -6.89 7.31 13.79
C ASP A 6 -7.30 5.92 14.32
N GLU A 7 -8.59 5.71 14.62
CA GLU A 7 -9.09 4.40 15.07
C GLU A 7 -9.02 3.33 13.99
N ILE A 8 -9.38 3.67 12.74
CA ILE A 8 -9.23 2.79 11.58
C ILE A 8 -7.76 2.48 11.34
N TRP A 9 -6.89 3.49 11.38
CA TRP A 9 -5.44 3.33 11.22
C TRP A 9 -4.87 2.36 12.28
N ASN A 10 -5.18 2.60 13.55
CA ASN A 10 -4.70 1.77 14.66
C ASN A 10 -5.20 0.33 14.53
N ARG A 11 -6.47 0.12 14.15
CA ARG A 11 -7.04 -1.21 13.92
C ARG A 11 -6.40 -1.91 12.72
N ALA A 12 -6.06 -1.18 11.67
CA ALA A 12 -5.38 -1.73 10.51
C ALA A 12 -3.99 -2.28 10.86
N LEU A 13 -3.28 -1.65 11.81
CA LEU A 13 -1.99 -2.11 12.34
C LEU A 13 -2.09 -3.24 13.37
N ASP A 14 -3.30 -3.53 13.89
CA ASP A 14 -3.54 -4.64 14.81
C ASP A 14 -3.94 -5.91 14.03
N PHE A 15 -2.95 -6.75 13.70
CA PHE A 15 -3.16 -7.98 12.93
C PHE A 15 -3.94 -9.06 13.69
N ASP A 16 -4.08 -8.96 15.01
CA ASP A 16 -4.92 -9.87 15.79
C ASP A 16 -6.41 -9.55 15.62
N VAL A 17 -6.75 -8.34 15.14
CA VAL A 17 -8.12 -7.94 14.80
C VAL A 17 -8.41 -8.28 13.34
N PRO A 18 -9.46 -9.05 13.03
CA PRO A 18 -9.89 -9.27 11.65
C PRO A 18 -10.32 -7.97 10.98
N ALA A 19 -9.97 -7.80 9.70
CA ALA A 19 -10.42 -6.69 8.86
C ALA A 19 -11.37 -7.21 7.75
N PRO A 20 -12.63 -7.55 8.08
CA PRO A 20 -13.55 -8.19 7.12
C PRO A 20 -14.19 -7.20 6.14
N LEU A 21 -14.18 -5.90 6.45
CA LEU A 21 -14.75 -4.86 5.60
C LEU A 21 -13.69 -4.34 4.63
N ALA A 22 -14.12 -4.03 3.42
CA ALA A 22 -13.21 -3.74 2.31
C ALA A 22 -12.31 -2.52 2.59
N GLY A 23 -12.85 -1.49 3.24
CA GLY A 23 -12.08 -0.30 3.65
C GLY A 23 -11.03 -0.63 4.70
N ASP A 24 -11.38 -1.35 5.78
CA ASP A 24 -10.41 -1.77 6.81
C ASP A 24 -9.29 -2.62 6.21
N LEU A 25 -9.63 -3.56 5.32
CA LEU A 25 -8.64 -4.41 4.65
C LEU A 25 -7.74 -3.60 3.70
N ALA A 26 -8.31 -2.63 2.98
CA ALA A 26 -7.55 -1.72 2.13
C ALA A 26 -6.55 -0.91 2.95
N VAL A 27 -6.96 -0.35 4.09
CA VAL A 27 -6.04 0.38 4.98
C VAL A 27 -4.93 -0.53 5.49
N ARG A 28 -5.25 -1.76 5.93
CA ARG A 28 -4.22 -2.71 6.37
C ARG A 28 -3.18 -2.96 5.28
N ARG A 29 -3.62 -3.31 4.07
CA ARG A 29 -2.72 -3.55 2.92
C ARG A 29 -1.87 -2.32 2.61
N ALA A 30 -2.49 -1.15 2.54
CA ALA A 30 -1.80 0.10 2.23
C ALA A 30 -0.74 0.44 3.29
N LEU A 31 -1.03 0.26 4.59
CA LEU A 31 -0.10 0.54 5.67
C LEU A 31 1.02 -0.50 5.78
N THR A 32 0.72 -1.78 5.57
CA THR A 32 1.73 -2.84 5.50
C THR A 32 2.74 -2.52 4.40
N PHE A 33 2.25 -2.21 3.19
CA PHE A 33 3.10 -1.85 2.08
C PHE A 33 3.86 -0.54 2.32
N HIS A 34 3.18 0.51 2.77
CA HIS A 34 3.80 1.81 3.08
C HIS A 34 4.94 1.68 4.10
N GLY A 35 4.77 0.83 5.12
CA GLY A 35 5.81 0.53 6.10
C GLY A 35 7.06 -0.09 5.46
N MET A 36 6.90 -0.98 4.48
CA MET A 36 8.04 -1.54 3.72
C MET A 36 8.71 -0.49 2.86
N VAL A 37 7.93 0.37 2.19
CA VAL A 37 8.45 1.49 1.40
C VAL A 37 9.28 2.44 2.26
N ASN A 38 8.80 2.79 3.46
CA ASN A 38 9.53 3.67 4.37
C ASN A 38 10.84 3.05 4.91
N ASN A 39 10.93 1.71 4.95
CA ASN A 39 12.12 1.01 5.44
C ASN A 39 13.18 0.78 4.35
N GLY A 40 12.78 0.57 3.09
CA GLY A 40 13.70 0.18 2.02
C GLY A 40 13.41 0.72 0.63
N GLY A 41 12.42 1.60 0.47
CA GLY A 41 11.98 2.13 -0.82
C GLY A 41 10.92 1.27 -1.51
N LEU A 42 10.38 1.79 -2.61
CA LEU A 42 9.34 1.12 -3.39
C LEU A 42 9.82 -0.22 -3.95
N TRP A 43 11.03 -0.25 -4.52
CA TRP A 43 11.59 -1.49 -5.09
C TRP A 43 11.67 -2.62 -4.07
N TYR A 44 12.19 -2.32 -2.86
CA TYR A 44 12.25 -3.28 -1.76
C TYR A 44 10.86 -3.80 -1.37
N ALA A 45 9.87 -2.91 -1.28
CA ALA A 45 8.49 -3.32 -0.98
C ALA A 45 7.91 -4.23 -2.07
N ILE A 46 8.21 -3.96 -3.35
CA ILE A 46 7.82 -4.83 -4.47
C ILE A 46 8.47 -6.20 -4.34
N GLU A 47 9.78 -6.27 -4.08
CA GLU A 47 10.51 -7.53 -3.91
C GLU A 47 9.91 -8.39 -2.79
N VAL A 48 9.62 -7.79 -1.63
CA VAL A 48 9.03 -8.48 -0.48
C VAL A 48 7.66 -9.07 -0.82
N HIS A 49 6.82 -8.32 -1.54
CA HIS A 49 5.44 -8.72 -1.83
C HIS A 49 5.26 -9.48 -3.15
N ALA A 50 6.29 -9.59 -4.00
CA ALA A 50 6.20 -10.29 -5.29
C ALA A 50 5.84 -11.77 -5.16
N ALA A 51 6.20 -12.42 -4.04
CA ALA A 51 5.87 -13.80 -3.72
C ALA A 51 5.01 -13.95 -2.46
N ASP A 52 4.42 -12.85 -1.98
CA ASP A 52 3.58 -12.85 -0.78
C ASP A 52 2.14 -13.28 -1.13
N GLU A 53 1.66 -14.35 -0.50
CA GLU A 53 0.30 -14.85 -0.69
C GLU A 53 -0.75 -14.10 0.15
N GLU A 54 -0.35 -13.48 1.25
CA GLU A 54 -1.24 -12.75 2.17
C GLU A 54 -1.47 -11.31 1.68
N PHE A 55 -0.41 -10.66 1.24
CA PHE A 55 -0.41 -9.29 0.71
C PHE A 55 0.17 -9.23 -0.72
N PRO A 56 -0.48 -9.85 -1.71
CA PRO A 56 0.01 -9.81 -3.09
C PRO A 56 -0.13 -8.39 -3.68
N LEU A 57 0.75 -8.07 -4.63
CA LEU A 57 0.88 -6.73 -5.22
C LEU A 57 -0.39 -6.22 -5.90
N ASP A 58 -1.18 -7.09 -6.53
CA ASP A 58 -2.46 -6.74 -7.15
C ASP A 58 -3.49 -6.28 -6.10
N ALA A 59 -3.52 -6.96 -4.95
CA ALA A 59 -4.37 -6.60 -3.83
C ALA A 59 -3.92 -5.31 -3.13
N ILE A 60 -2.61 -5.03 -3.11
CA ILE A 60 -2.06 -3.76 -2.60
C ILE A 60 -2.44 -2.61 -3.54
N ALA A 61 -2.28 -2.77 -4.85
CA ALA A 61 -2.71 -1.74 -5.80
C ALA A 61 -4.22 -1.46 -5.68
N GLU A 62 -5.02 -2.51 -5.53
CA GLU A 62 -6.47 -2.36 -5.34
C GLU A 62 -6.83 -1.68 -4.00
N ALA A 63 -6.04 -1.88 -2.96
CA ALA A 63 -6.20 -1.17 -1.71
C ALA A 63 -5.99 0.35 -1.88
N TYR A 64 -4.95 0.77 -2.60
CA TYR A 64 -4.75 2.18 -2.93
C TYR A 64 -5.90 2.75 -3.79
N ARG A 65 -6.43 1.99 -4.77
CA ARG A 65 -7.62 2.41 -5.54
C ARG A 65 -8.86 2.54 -4.66
N THR A 66 -9.09 1.60 -3.75
CA THR A 66 -10.19 1.65 -2.78
C THR A 66 -10.13 2.93 -1.93
N LEU A 67 -8.92 3.37 -1.58
CA LEU A 67 -8.69 4.62 -0.86
C LEU A 67 -8.66 5.86 -1.77
N GLY A 68 -8.91 5.74 -3.08
CA GLY A 68 -8.82 6.81 -4.06
C GLY A 68 -7.42 7.44 -4.17
N LEU A 69 -6.39 6.60 -4.12
CA LEU A 69 -4.97 6.93 -4.32
C LEU A 69 -4.50 6.30 -5.65
N GLU A 70 -5.20 6.59 -6.75
CA GLU A 70 -5.00 5.95 -8.05
C GLU A 70 -3.57 6.09 -8.57
N ALA A 71 -2.96 7.27 -8.42
CA ALA A 71 -1.58 7.49 -8.87
C ALA A 71 -0.58 6.59 -8.13
N THR A 72 -0.82 6.31 -6.84
CA THR A 72 0.00 5.37 -6.06
C THR A 72 -0.25 3.94 -6.50
N ALA A 73 -1.50 3.56 -6.75
CA ALA A 73 -1.82 2.23 -7.30
C ALA A 73 -1.11 1.99 -8.64
N GLU A 74 -1.14 2.98 -9.54
CA GLU A 74 -0.44 2.92 -10.83
C GLU A 74 1.09 2.84 -10.67
N ALA A 75 1.66 3.51 -9.65
CA ALA A 75 3.08 3.38 -9.33
C ALA A 75 3.42 1.95 -8.88
N VAL A 76 2.59 1.32 -8.03
CA VAL A 76 2.76 -0.08 -7.62
C VAL A 76 2.66 -1.03 -8.81
N ASP A 77 1.66 -0.87 -9.68
CA ASP A 77 1.49 -1.72 -10.88
C ASP A 77 2.71 -1.61 -11.81
N ARG A 78 3.20 -0.39 -12.06
CA ARG A 78 4.37 -0.16 -12.92
C ARG A 78 5.63 -0.77 -12.30
N ALA A 79 5.83 -0.59 -11.01
CA ALA A 79 6.97 -1.14 -10.29
C ALA A 79 6.96 -2.68 -10.28
N ALA A 80 5.79 -3.29 -10.10
CA ALA A 80 5.63 -4.74 -10.20
C ALA A 80 5.98 -5.27 -11.60
N ALA A 81 5.51 -4.60 -12.65
CA ALA A 81 5.82 -4.98 -14.03
C ALA A 81 7.30 -4.79 -14.37
N GLU A 82 7.94 -3.73 -13.87
CA GLU A 82 9.38 -3.51 -14.01
C GLU A 82 10.18 -4.61 -13.29
N TYR A 83 9.82 -4.92 -12.04
CA TYR A 83 10.46 -5.96 -11.25
C TYR A 83 10.42 -7.31 -11.96
N GLU A 84 9.26 -7.75 -12.46
CA GLU A 84 9.10 -9.01 -13.19
C GLU A 84 10.00 -9.09 -14.44
N GLN A 85 10.11 -7.98 -15.18
CA GLN A 85 10.98 -7.90 -16.35
C GLN A 85 12.46 -8.02 -15.96
N THR A 86 12.88 -7.37 -14.88
CA THR A 86 14.29 -7.34 -14.44
C THR A 86 14.73 -8.64 -13.78
N THR A 87 13.86 -9.32 -13.02
CA THR A 87 14.22 -10.61 -12.37
C THR A 87 14.60 -11.70 -13.37
N GLY A 88 14.05 -11.65 -14.58
CA GLY A 88 14.38 -12.60 -15.64
C GLY A 88 15.74 -12.39 -16.30
N ILE A 89 16.40 -11.25 -16.08
CA ILE A 89 17.62 -10.84 -16.81
C ILE A 89 18.89 -11.30 -16.07
N GLY A 90 18.88 -11.26 -14.73
CA GLY A 90 20.04 -11.64 -13.91
C GLY A 90 21.25 -10.70 -14.08
N ASP A 91 21.00 -9.41 -14.26
CA ASP A 91 22.00 -8.35 -14.43
C ASP A 91 21.89 -7.36 -13.26
N ASP A 92 22.91 -7.33 -12.40
CA ASP A 92 22.95 -6.53 -11.18
C ASP A 92 22.98 -5.01 -11.47
N ASP A 93 23.59 -4.59 -12.59
CA ASP A 93 23.65 -3.17 -12.96
C ASP A 93 22.25 -2.70 -13.42
N ALA A 94 21.57 -3.50 -14.25
CA ALA A 94 20.20 -3.24 -14.67
C ALA A 94 19.23 -3.23 -13.48
N TRP A 95 19.49 -4.06 -12.46
CA TRP A 95 18.73 -4.09 -11.21
C TRP A 95 18.85 -2.78 -10.44
N ALA A 96 20.08 -2.31 -10.23
CA ALA A 96 20.33 -1.06 -9.51
C ALA A 96 19.72 0.17 -10.22
N GLU A 97 19.82 0.23 -11.55
CA GLU A 97 19.20 1.32 -12.34
C GLU A 97 17.67 1.29 -12.28
N ALA A 98 17.05 0.10 -12.26
CA ALA A 98 15.61 -0.05 -12.11
C ALA A 98 15.14 0.38 -10.72
N GLU A 99 15.86 -0.04 -9.67
CA GLU A 99 15.58 0.33 -8.28
C GLU A 99 15.60 1.85 -8.08
N GLU A 100 16.65 2.54 -8.54
CA GLU A 100 16.77 4.00 -8.40
C GLU A 100 15.59 4.72 -9.05
N ARG A 101 15.25 4.35 -10.28
CA ARG A 101 14.13 4.96 -11.04
C ARG A 101 12.78 4.70 -10.41
N ILE A 102 12.51 3.48 -9.94
CA ILE A 102 11.22 3.10 -9.36
C ILE A 102 11.01 3.75 -8.00
N ASN A 103 12.06 3.90 -7.19
CA ASN A 103 11.92 4.50 -5.87
C ASN A 103 11.39 5.95 -5.91
N GLU A 104 11.62 6.69 -6.99
CA GLU A 104 11.11 8.07 -7.18
C GLU A 104 9.60 8.15 -7.52
N ASP A 105 8.97 7.02 -7.83
CA ASP A 105 7.56 6.97 -8.21
C ASP A 105 6.61 6.95 -7.01
N TYR A 106 7.09 6.56 -5.82
CA TYR A 106 6.31 6.60 -4.59
C TYR A 106 6.40 7.98 -3.93
N ARG A 107 5.29 8.73 -3.92
CA ARG A 107 5.29 10.17 -3.58
C ARG A 107 4.30 10.55 -2.48
N ILE A 108 3.78 9.56 -1.75
CA ILE A 108 2.84 9.80 -0.65
C ILE A 108 3.49 9.54 0.70
N ASP A 109 2.95 10.17 1.73
CA ASP A 109 3.34 9.95 3.13
C ASP A 109 2.17 9.48 4.01
N ASP A 110 2.43 9.32 5.32
CA ASP A 110 1.42 8.92 6.30
C ASP A 110 0.21 9.88 6.32
N ALA A 111 0.42 11.18 6.09
CA ALA A 111 -0.64 12.18 6.10
C ALA A 111 -1.54 12.05 4.88
N ASP A 112 -0.99 11.73 3.71
CA ASP A 112 -1.78 11.42 2.50
C ASP A 112 -2.68 10.20 2.71
N ILE A 113 -2.15 9.13 3.31
CA ILE A 113 -2.93 7.93 3.62
C ILE A 113 -4.03 8.26 4.66
N SER A 114 -3.68 9.01 5.70
CA SER A 114 -4.63 9.44 6.73
C SER A 114 -5.78 10.26 6.13
N ALA A 115 -5.46 11.22 5.26
CA ALA A 115 -6.44 12.03 4.54
C ALA A 115 -7.32 11.18 3.59
N ALA A 116 -6.73 10.16 2.95
CA ALA A 116 -7.47 9.23 2.10
C ALA A 116 -8.47 8.38 2.91
N ILE A 117 -8.10 7.93 4.12
CA ILE A 117 -9.00 7.23 5.04
C ILE A 117 -10.17 8.14 5.42
N GLU A 118 -9.89 9.37 5.86
CA GLU A 118 -10.93 10.33 6.25
C GLU A 118 -11.91 10.62 5.11
N ARG A 119 -11.38 10.86 3.91
CA ARG A 119 -12.18 11.12 2.73
C ARG A 119 -13.06 9.91 2.38
N THR A 120 -12.50 8.71 2.41
CA THR A 120 -13.23 7.48 2.04
C THR A 120 -14.29 7.17 3.08
N LEU A 121 -13.99 7.29 4.38
CA LEU A 121 -14.95 7.12 5.47
C LEU A 121 -16.12 8.11 5.36
N ALA A 122 -15.86 9.36 4.97
CA ALA A 122 -16.91 10.37 4.82
C ALA A 122 -17.83 10.11 3.62
N GLN A 123 -17.33 9.45 2.57
CA GLN A 123 -18.09 9.18 1.33
C GLN A 123 -18.80 7.83 1.36
N GLU A 124 -18.14 6.81 1.92
CA GLU A 124 -18.57 5.41 1.92
C GLU A 124 -18.33 4.77 3.30
N PRO A 125 -19.03 5.24 4.36
CA PRO A 125 -18.81 4.77 5.73
C PRO A 125 -19.05 3.26 5.92
N GLU A 126 -19.88 2.65 5.08
CA GLU A 126 -20.16 1.21 5.09
C GLU A 126 -18.95 0.33 4.75
N LEU A 127 -17.89 0.91 4.18
CA LEU A 127 -16.63 0.20 3.91
C LEU A 127 -15.80 -0.04 5.18
N PHE A 128 -16.13 0.61 6.29
CA PHE A 128 -15.36 0.56 7.53
C PHE A 128 -16.19 0.05 8.69
N ALA A 129 -15.53 -0.62 9.63
CA ALA A 129 -16.15 -0.97 10.89
C ALA A 129 -16.44 0.31 11.69
N PRO A 130 -17.52 0.33 12.49
CA PRO A 130 -17.86 1.47 13.33
C PRO A 130 -16.68 1.89 14.21
N THR A 131 -16.53 3.20 14.37
CA THR A 131 -15.59 3.88 15.29
C THR A 131 -16.37 4.43 16.48
N ASP A 132 -15.74 4.56 17.64
CA ASP A 132 -16.40 4.94 18.90
C ASP A 132 -16.54 6.47 19.11
#